data_AF-A0A2V2VAK0-F1
#
_entry.id   AF-A0A2V2VAK0-F1
#
_cell.length_a   1.000
_cell.length_b   1.000
_cell.length_c   1.000
_cell.angle_alpha   90.00
_cell.angle_beta   90.00
_cell.angle_gamma   90.00
#
_symmetry.space_group_name_H-M   'P 1'
#
loop_
_entity.id
_entity.type
_entity.pdbx_description
1 polymer ?
#
loop_
_entity_poly.entity_id
_entity_poly.type
_entity_poly.pdbx_seq_one_letter_code
_entity_poly.pdbx_strand_id
1 'polypeptide(L)'
;MPSFSHRLDVALAQMPKIFQHAIPFSDRMLEFGGSLLDTTVRFGSSINRASSLSPAVELRDPQKEQEAQAMEEMLRDIAKAESESRVEGLQRWLERAAEGRRMGEQCLSVFNDLSSCLDSMCDVTAAVQEQSNLLSSNASALMVRKTKLEMVQEELERMIKHFTRIEVLTREAENPVLSANSTRYPSMLQEMEEEMQFLSRNPNFLSSKVYATRLALSQQRAFQCLKDAIVESVRSAQSVTVGSGCIPRCVLSATAGDFQRRRKHRGSCT
;
A
#
# COMPACT_ATOMS: atom_id res chain seq x y z
N MET A 1 -24.54 3.86 1.52
CA MET A 1 -24.07 2.97 0.44
C MET A 1 -24.00 1.45 0.76
N PRO A 2 -24.40 0.89 1.93
CA PRO A 2 -24.34 -0.57 2.14
C PRO A 2 -25.55 -1.35 1.57
N SER A 3 -26.57 -0.66 1.05
CA SER A 3 -27.85 -1.27 0.64
C SER A 3 -27.83 -1.91 -0.75
N PHE A 4 -26.87 -1.57 -1.61
CA PHE A 4 -26.79 -2.11 -2.97
C PHE A 4 -26.15 -3.50 -2.98
N SER A 5 -25.03 -3.69 -2.27
CA SER A 5 -24.33 -4.97 -2.17
C SER A 5 -25.24 -6.07 -1.60
N HIS A 6 -25.97 -5.75 -0.52
CA HIS A 6 -26.91 -6.69 0.09
C HIS A 6 -28.08 -7.05 -0.84
N ARG A 7 -28.54 -6.15 -1.71
CA ARG A 7 -29.59 -6.46 -2.69
C ARG A 7 -29.08 -7.37 -3.80
N LEU A 8 -27.81 -7.21 -4.18
CA LEU A 8 -27.15 -8.00 -5.20
C LEU A 8 -26.88 -9.43 -4.69
N ASP A 9 -26.41 -9.56 -3.44
CA ASP A 9 -26.19 -10.86 -2.81
C ASP A 9 -27.50 -11.65 -2.61
N VAL A 10 -28.59 -10.96 -2.24
CA VAL A 10 -29.93 -11.59 -2.12
C VAL A 10 -30.49 -12.00 -3.48
N ALA A 11 -30.23 -11.22 -4.54
CA ALA A 11 -30.66 -11.57 -5.90
C ALA A 11 -29.89 -12.78 -6.46
N LEU A 12 -28.59 -12.88 -6.16
CA LEU A 12 -27.75 -14.01 -6.61
C LEU A 12 -28.00 -15.29 -5.79
N ALA A 13 -28.41 -15.17 -4.52
CA ALA A 13 -28.73 -16.32 -3.67
C ALA A 13 -30.00 -17.08 -4.09
N GLN A 14 -30.90 -16.45 -4.86
CA GLN A 14 -32.14 -17.06 -5.35
C GLN A 14 -32.01 -17.78 -6.69
N MET A 15 -30.82 -17.76 -7.31
CA MET A 15 -30.58 -18.52 -8.54
C MET A 15 -30.40 -20.00 -8.19
N PRO A 16 -31.34 -20.90 -8.55
CA PRO A 16 -31.15 -22.32 -8.30
C PRO A 16 -29.92 -22.83 -9.04
N LYS A 17 -29.17 -23.74 -8.39
CA LYS A 17 -27.98 -24.45 -8.88
C LYS A 17 -28.25 -25.25 -10.16
N ILE A 18 -28.46 -24.59 -11.30
CA ILE A 18 -28.77 -25.26 -12.58
C ILE A 18 -27.53 -25.33 -13.51
N PHE A 19 -26.42 -24.69 -13.17
CA PHE A 19 -25.18 -24.84 -13.94
C PHE A 19 -24.25 -25.89 -13.31
N GLN A 20 -24.66 -27.17 -13.36
CA GLN A 20 -23.76 -28.32 -13.13
C GLN A 20 -23.54 -29.19 -14.38
N HIS A 21 -23.95 -28.72 -15.55
CA HIS A 21 -23.53 -29.34 -16.81
C HIS A 21 -22.72 -28.33 -17.61
N ALA A 22 -21.40 -28.32 -17.35
CA ALA A 22 -20.45 -27.84 -18.34
C ALA A 22 -20.63 -28.71 -19.59
N ILE A 23 -21.24 -28.16 -20.64
CA ILE A 23 -21.21 -28.79 -21.95
C ILE A 23 -19.80 -28.56 -22.49
N PRO A 24 -19.00 -29.61 -22.75
CA PRO A 24 -17.67 -29.45 -23.29
C PRO A 24 -17.78 -29.09 -24.77
N PHE A 25 -17.78 -27.80 -25.09
CA PHE A 25 -17.65 -27.32 -26.47
C PHE A 25 -16.17 -27.14 -26.83
N SER A 26 -15.40 -28.22 -26.82
CA SER A 26 -14.02 -28.20 -27.31
C SER A 26 -13.60 -29.60 -27.76
N ASP A 27 -14.28 -30.18 -28.76
CA ASP A 27 -13.67 -31.26 -29.57
C ASP A 27 -14.37 -31.59 -30.90
N ARG A 28 -15.08 -30.65 -31.55
CA ARG A 28 -15.77 -30.97 -32.82
C ARG A 28 -15.91 -29.87 -33.86
N MET A 29 -15.05 -28.85 -33.81
CA MET A 29 -14.97 -27.82 -34.85
C MET A 29 -13.55 -27.69 -35.42
N LEU A 30 -12.91 -28.84 -35.69
CA LEU A 30 -11.63 -28.91 -36.40
C LEU A 30 -11.62 -29.99 -37.50
N GLU A 31 -12.80 -30.33 -38.02
CA GLU A 31 -12.95 -31.11 -39.26
C GLU A 31 -14.13 -30.56 -40.06
N PHE A 32 -14.00 -29.36 -40.63
CA PHE A 32 -14.70 -28.94 -41.87
C PHE A 32 -14.09 -27.61 -42.33
N GLY A 33 -12.78 -27.65 -42.56
CA GLY A 33 -11.99 -26.52 -43.02
C GLY A 33 -10.80 -27.04 -43.82
N GLY A 34 -11.07 -27.67 -44.96
CA GLY A 34 -10.03 -28.25 -45.81
C GLY A 34 -10.53 -28.63 -47.20
N SER A 35 -10.17 -27.79 -48.18
CA SER A 35 -10.04 -28.11 -49.61
C SER A 35 -11.30 -28.35 -50.43
N LEU A 36 -11.79 -27.29 -51.10
CA LEU A 36 -12.56 -27.40 -52.34
C LEU A 36 -11.77 -26.73 -53.47
N LEU A 37 -10.65 -27.35 -53.82
CA LEU A 37 -10.06 -27.25 -55.15
C LEU A 37 -9.59 -28.64 -55.58
N ASP A 38 -9.97 -28.98 -56.80
CA ASP A 38 -9.42 -30.04 -57.64
C ASP A 38 -9.99 -31.47 -57.50
N THR A 39 -11.23 -31.66 -57.94
CA THR A 39 -11.69 -32.96 -58.46
C THR A 39 -11.48 -32.99 -59.96
N THR A 40 -10.22 -33.12 -60.38
CA THR A 40 -9.87 -33.51 -61.74
C THR A 40 -9.73 -35.03 -61.80
N VAL A 41 -10.61 -35.63 -62.60
CA VAL A 41 -10.61 -37.04 -62.99
C VAL A 41 -9.30 -37.37 -63.72
N ARG A 42 -8.51 -38.32 -63.19
CA ARG A 42 -7.34 -38.90 -63.90
C ARG A 42 -7.64 -40.36 -64.22
N PHE A 43 -8.26 -40.59 -65.38
CA PHE A 43 -8.34 -41.92 -65.99
C PHE A 43 -7.04 -42.18 -66.76
N GLY A 44 -6.49 -43.39 -66.59
CA GLY A 44 -5.21 -43.80 -67.13
C GLY A 44 -5.17 -43.86 -68.66
N SER A 45 -4.00 -43.49 -69.16
CA SER A 45 -3.45 -43.53 -70.51
C SER A 45 -3.93 -44.64 -71.47
N SER A 46 -4.02 -44.21 -72.73
CA SER A 46 -3.41 -44.83 -73.92
C SER A 46 -4.40 -45.41 -74.94
N ILE A 47 -4.52 -44.73 -76.09
CA ILE A 47 -4.20 -45.24 -77.44
C ILE A 47 -4.27 -44.04 -78.41
N ASN A 48 -3.21 -43.89 -79.20
CA ASN A 48 -3.05 -42.92 -80.28
C ASN A 48 -4.11 -43.07 -81.38
N ARG A 49 -4.63 -41.95 -81.91
CA ARG A 49 -4.73 -41.78 -83.37
C ARG A 49 -4.88 -40.31 -83.77
N ALA A 50 -3.95 -39.88 -84.60
CA ALA A 50 -3.90 -38.56 -85.22
C ALA A 50 -5.15 -38.26 -86.06
N SER A 51 -5.58 -37.01 -86.06
CA SER A 51 -6.16 -36.33 -87.22
C SER A 51 -5.90 -34.84 -87.07
N SER A 52 -4.96 -34.38 -87.89
CA SER A 52 -4.69 -32.99 -88.21
C SER A 52 -5.95 -32.26 -88.65
N LEU A 53 -6.10 -30.99 -88.27
CA LEU A 53 -6.50 -29.86 -89.12
C LEU A 53 -6.35 -28.54 -88.32
N SER A 54 -5.88 -27.50 -89.02
CA SER A 54 -5.20 -26.29 -88.58
C SER A 54 -5.97 -25.33 -87.64
N PRO A 55 -5.28 -24.46 -86.85
CA PRO A 55 -5.93 -23.40 -86.12
C PRO A 55 -6.12 -22.18 -87.05
N ALA A 56 -7.35 -21.97 -87.52
CA ALA A 56 -7.74 -20.67 -88.02
C ALA A 56 -7.98 -19.76 -86.81
N VAL A 57 -7.16 -18.72 -86.68
CA VAL A 57 -7.36 -17.62 -85.74
C VAL A 57 -8.62 -16.87 -86.21
N GLU A 58 -9.79 -17.30 -85.76
CA GLU A 58 -10.99 -16.46 -85.81
C GLU A 58 -10.79 -15.35 -84.77
N LEU A 59 -10.74 -14.09 -85.24
CA LEU A 59 -11.10 -12.95 -84.41
C LEU A 59 -12.51 -13.22 -83.90
N ARG A 60 -12.63 -13.77 -82.69
CA ARG A 60 -13.90 -13.79 -81.96
C ARG A 60 -14.25 -12.34 -81.69
N ASP A 61 -15.31 -11.88 -82.35
CA ASP A 61 -15.94 -10.62 -82.02
C ASP A 61 -16.39 -10.73 -80.55
N PRO A 62 -15.79 -9.97 -79.61
CA PRO A 62 -16.15 -10.06 -78.19
C PRO A 62 -17.63 -9.72 -77.98
N GLN A 63 -18.21 -8.95 -78.90
CA GLN A 63 -19.62 -8.62 -78.93
C GLN A 63 -20.50 -9.83 -79.27
N LYS A 64 -20.07 -10.69 -80.18
CA LYS A 64 -20.81 -11.89 -80.60
C LYS A 64 -20.75 -13.00 -79.52
N GLU A 65 -19.66 -13.05 -78.76
CA GLU A 65 -19.57 -13.91 -77.57
C GLU A 65 -20.43 -13.40 -76.42
N GLN A 66 -20.45 -12.09 -76.19
CA GLN A 66 -21.28 -11.48 -75.17
C GLN A 66 -22.78 -11.64 -75.50
N GLU A 67 -23.16 -11.50 -76.77
CA GLU A 67 -24.51 -11.80 -77.26
C GLU A 67 -24.87 -13.29 -77.12
N ALA A 68 -23.93 -14.20 -77.39
CA ALA A 68 -24.14 -15.63 -77.21
C ALA A 68 -24.29 -16.01 -75.72
N GLN A 69 -23.50 -15.41 -74.82
CA GLN A 69 -23.61 -15.61 -73.37
C GLN A 69 -24.93 -15.06 -72.83
N ALA A 70 -25.34 -13.86 -73.26
CA ALA A 70 -26.63 -13.28 -72.87
C ALA A 70 -27.81 -14.12 -73.39
N MET A 71 -27.71 -14.67 -74.60
CA MET A 71 -28.72 -15.57 -75.15
C MET A 71 -28.76 -16.91 -74.42
N GLU A 72 -27.61 -17.47 -74.03
CA GLU A 72 -27.55 -18.70 -73.23
C GLU A 72 -28.14 -18.49 -71.83
N GLU A 73 -27.84 -17.36 -71.18
CA GLU A 73 -28.40 -16.98 -69.88
C GLU A 73 -29.92 -16.81 -69.98
N MET A 74 -30.41 -16.14 -71.02
CA MET A 74 -31.84 -16.00 -71.29
C MET A 74 -32.52 -17.36 -71.48
N LEU A 75 -31.92 -18.29 -72.24
CA LEU A 75 -32.48 -19.63 -72.44
C LEU A 75 -32.49 -20.44 -71.14
N ARG A 76 -31.46 -20.30 -70.29
CA ARG A 76 -31.43 -20.92 -68.97
C ARG A 76 -32.54 -20.36 -68.07
N ASP A 77 -32.79 -19.06 -68.11
CA ASP A 77 -33.87 -18.43 -67.34
C ASP A 77 -35.25 -18.91 -67.80
N ILE A 78 -35.46 -19.05 -69.12
CA ILE A 78 -36.70 -19.61 -69.68
C ILE A 78 -36.90 -21.05 -69.22
N ALA A 79 -35.87 -21.90 -69.35
CA ALA A 79 -35.93 -23.30 -68.94
C ALA A 79 -36.19 -23.45 -67.43
N LYS A 80 -35.57 -22.58 -66.62
CA LYS A 80 -35.79 -22.52 -65.17
C LYS A 80 -37.23 -22.11 -64.86
N ALA A 81 -37.72 -21.01 -65.44
CA ALA A 81 -39.08 -20.53 -65.23
C ALA A 81 -40.13 -21.57 -65.64
N GLU A 82 -39.93 -22.26 -66.77
CA GLU A 82 -40.84 -23.32 -67.21
C GLU A 82 -40.81 -24.52 -66.24
N SER A 83 -39.62 -24.92 -65.77
CA SER A 83 -39.50 -26.01 -64.78
C SER A 83 -40.13 -25.65 -63.44
N GLU A 84 -40.02 -24.40 -63.00
CA GLU A 84 -40.60 -23.90 -61.76
C GLU A 84 -42.12 -23.79 -61.85
N SER A 85 -42.66 -23.42 -63.02
CA SER A 85 -44.11 -23.32 -63.24
C SER A 85 -44.84 -24.66 -63.15
N ARG A 86 -44.13 -25.78 -63.37
CA ARG A 86 -44.66 -27.15 -63.31
C ARG A 86 -44.81 -27.67 -61.89
N VAL A 87 -44.22 -27.02 -60.88
CA VAL A 87 -44.26 -27.45 -59.47
C VAL A 87 -45.10 -26.47 -58.66
N GLU A 88 -46.34 -26.86 -58.35
CA GLU A 88 -47.25 -26.02 -57.58
C GLU A 88 -46.68 -25.65 -56.20
N GLY A 89 -46.67 -24.34 -55.90
CA GLY A 89 -46.22 -23.83 -54.59
C GLY A 89 -44.70 -23.74 -54.40
N LEU A 90 -43.88 -24.14 -55.39
CA LEU A 90 -42.43 -24.02 -55.33
C LEU A 90 -41.96 -22.58 -55.10
N GLN A 91 -42.53 -21.61 -55.81
CA GLN A 91 -42.17 -20.20 -55.65
C GLN A 91 -42.44 -19.70 -54.22
N ARG A 92 -43.60 -20.02 -53.66
CA ARG A 92 -43.94 -19.70 -52.25
C ARG A 92 -42.99 -20.38 -51.25
N TRP A 93 -42.52 -21.59 -51.57
CA TRP A 93 -41.53 -22.27 -50.74
C TRP A 93 -40.16 -21.60 -50.84
N LEU A 94 -39.71 -21.24 -52.05
CA LEU A 94 -38.44 -20.53 -52.27
C LEU A 94 -38.43 -19.17 -51.59
N GLU A 95 -39.52 -18.41 -51.68
CA GLU A 95 -39.68 -17.13 -50.97
C GLU A 95 -39.59 -17.32 -49.46
N ARG A 96 -40.31 -18.30 -48.89
CA ARG A 96 -40.19 -18.60 -47.45
C ARG A 96 -38.80 -19.07 -47.04
N ALA A 97 -38.13 -19.86 -47.86
CA ALA A 97 -36.78 -20.32 -47.60
C ALA A 97 -35.77 -19.16 -47.67
N ALA A 98 -35.93 -18.24 -48.62
CA ALA A 98 -35.12 -17.04 -48.74
C ALA A 98 -35.35 -16.10 -47.55
N GLU A 99 -36.60 -15.87 -47.15
CA GLU A 99 -36.95 -15.09 -45.96
C GLU A 99 -36.37 -15.70 -44.69
N GLY A 100 -36.51 -17.02 -44.51
CA GLY A 100 -35.93 -17.74 -43.38
C GLY A 100 -34.41 -17.63 -43.31
N ARG A 101 -33.72 -17.70 -44.46
CA ARG A 101 -32.26 -17.45 -44.52
C ARG A 101 -31.92 -16.01 -44.13
N ARG A 102 -32.61 -15.02 -44.68
CA ARG A 102 -32.40 -13.61 -44.36
C ARG A 102 -32.58 -13.33 -42.86
N MET A 103 -33.64 -13.87 -42.27
CA MET A 103 -33.86 -13.78 -40.83
C MET A 103 -32.74 -14.45 -40.03
N GLY A 104 -32.29 -15.64 -40.46
CA GLY A 104 -31.17 -16.35 -39.84
C GLY A 104 -29.87 -15.55 -39.89
N GLU A 105 -29.55 -14.94 -41.03
CA GLU A 105 -28.38 -14.07 -41.20
C GLU A 105 -28.46 -12.83 -40.30
N GLN A 106 -29.63 -12.20 -40.18
CA GLN A 106 -29.86 -11.09 -39.26
C GLN A 106 -29.66 -11.50 -37.80
N CYS A 107 -30.21 -12.65 -37.39
CA CYS A 107 -30.01 -13.17 -36.04
C CYS A 107 -28.53 -13.45 -35.75
N LEU A 108 -27.80 -14.03 -36.70
CA LEU A 108 -26.36 -14.27 -36.57
C LEU A 108 -25.57 -12.96 -36.46
N SER A 109 -25.93 -11.94 -37.24
CA SER A 109 -25.31 -10.61 -37.14
C SER A 109 -25.50 -10.02 -35.74
N VAL A 110 -26.74 -10.01 -35.24
CA VAL A 110 -27.04 -9.48 -33.90
C VAL A 110 -26.32 -10.27 -32.81
N PHE A 111 -26.24 -11.60 -32.95
CA PHE A 111 -25.51 -12.45 -32.02
C PHE A 111 -24.01 -12.12 -32.00
N ASN A 112 -23.40 -11.91 -33.17
CA ASN A 112 -21.99 -11.53 -33.28
C ASN A 112 -21.73 -10.15 -32.66
N ASP A 113 -22.62 -9.18 -32.91
CA ASP A 113 -22.54 -7.84 -32.30
C ASP A 113 -22.64 -7.93 -30.77
N LEU A 114 -23.55 -8.76 -30.27
CA LEU A 114 -23.71 -9.00 -28.83
C LEU A 114 -22.46 -9.67 -28.23
N SER A 115 -21.89 -10.67 -28.91
CA SER A 115 -20.66 -11.34 -28.47
C SER A 115 -19.51 -10.34 -28.38
N SER A 116 -19.30 -9.53 -29.42
CA SER A 116 -18.25 -8.50 -29.43
C SER A 116 -18.46 -7.44 -28.34
N CYS A 117 -19.71 -7.05 -28.08
CA CYS A 117 -20.05 -6.16 -26.98
C CYS A 117 -19.71 -6.78 -25.61
N LEU A 118 -20.05 -8.06 -25.41
CA LEU A 118 -19.74 -8.79 -24.18
C LEU A 118 -18.23 -8.92 -23.96
N ASP A 119 -17.47 -9.22 -25.01
CA ASP A 119 -16.00 -9.28 -24.93
C ASP A 119 -15.42 -7.92 -24.54
N SER A 120 -15.91 -6.84 -25.16
CA SER A 120 -15.52 -5.47 -24.82
C SER A 120 -15.86 -5.12 -23.37
N MET A 121 -17.02 -5.55 -22.87
CA MET A 121 -17.41 -5.35 -21.46
C MET A 121 -16.50 -6.13 -20.51
N CYS A 122 -16.11 -7.35 -20.86
CA CYS A 122 -15.16 -8.15 -20.08
C CYS A 122 -13.81 -7.44 -19.99
N ASP A 123 -13.29 -6.94 -21.11
CA ASP A 123 -12.02 -6.22 -21.16
C ASP A 123 -12.04 -4.96 -20.30
N VAL A 124 -13.10 -4.14 -20.42
CA VAL A 124 -13.28 -2.95 -19.59
C VAL A 124 -13.37 -3.31 -18.11
N THR A 125 -14.11 -4.37 -17.77
CA THR A 125 -14.25 -4.82 -16.38
C THR A 125 -12.91 -5.28 -15.81
N ALA A 126 -12.12 -6.02 -16.58
CA ALA A 126 -10.78 -6.45 -16.19
C ALA A 126 -9.84 -5.25 -15.98
N ALA A 127 -9.84 -4.30 -16.90
CA ALA A 127 -9.04 -3.08 -16.79
C ALA A 127 -9.40 -2.25 -15.56
N VAL A 128 -10.70 -2.06 -15.28
CA VAL A 128 -11.18 -1.34 -14.09
C VAL A 128 -10.78 -2.07 -12.82
N GLN A 129 -10.89 -3.40 -12.78
CA GLN A 129 -10.48 -4.19 -11.63
C GLN A 129 -8.96 -4.07 -11.37
N GLU A 130 -8.15 -4.12 -12.41
CA GLU A 130 -6.69 -3.95 -12.29
C GLU A 130 -6.33 -2.55 -11.79
N GLN A 131 -6.96 -1.51 -12.35
CA GLN A 131 -6.77 -0.14 -11.87
C GLN A 131 -7.19 0.04 -10.42
N SER A 132 -8.30 -0.58 -10.01
CA SER A 132 -8.77 -0.57 -8.61
C SER A 132 -7.76 -1.24 -7.67
N ASN A 133 -7.22 -2.40 -8.08
CA ASN A 133 -6.20 -3.12 -7.32
C ASN A 133 -4.92 -2.28 -7.17
N LEU A 134 -4.46 -1.64 -8.24
CA LEU A 134 -3.29 -0.76 -8.23
C LEU A 134 -3.50 0.45 -7.31
N LEU A 135 -4.67 1.09 -7.40
CA LEU A 135 -5.02 2.23 -6.55
C LEU A 135 -5.03 1.82 -5.07
N SER A 136 -5.65 0.69 -4.74
CA SER A 136 -5.71 0.15 -3.37
C SER A 136 -4.32 -0.17 -2.81
N SER A 137 -3.47 -0.80 -3.63
CA SER A 137 -2.07 -1.09 -3.27
C SER A 137 -1.27 0.21 -3.04
N ASN A 138 -1.43 1.19 -3.92
CA ASN A 138 -0.76 2.49 -3.78
C ASN A 138 -1.22 3.23 -2.51
N ALA A 139 -2.53 3.25 -2.24
CA ALA A 139 -3.09 3.84 -1.03
C ALA A 139 -2.51 3.17 0.24
N SER A 140 -2.42 1.84 0.24
CA SER A 140 -1.83 1.08 1.35
C SER A 140 -0.36 1.44 1.55
N ALA A 141 0.42 1.52 0.48
CA ALA A 141 1.83 1.93 0.54
C ALA A 141 2.01 3.36 1.04
N LEU A 142 1.13 4.28 0.64
CA LEU A 142 1.12 5.66 1.14
C LEU A 142 0.79 5.73 2.63
N MET A 143 -0.16 4.92 3.11
CA MET A 143 -0.50 4.85 4.53
C MET A 143 0.70 4.40 5.38
N VAL A 144 1.42 3.35 4.94
CA VAL A 144 2.64 2.89 5.60
C VAL A 144 3.72 3.98 5.65
N ARG A 145 3.94 4.68 4.52
CA ARG A 145 4.90 5.79 4.46
C ARG A 145 4.49 6.95 5.36
N LYS A 146 3.20 7.27 5.42
CA LYS A 146 2.64 8.31 6.30
C LYS A 146 2.91 7.96 7.76
N THR A 147 2.58 6.75 8.20
CA THR A 147 2.86 6.31 9.57
C THR A 147 4.35 6.37 9.91
N LYS A 148 5.22 5.97 8.97
CA LYS A 148 6.68 6.10 9.17
C LYS A 148 7.11 7.56 9.32
N LEU A 149 6.55 8.47 8.54
CA LEU A 149 6.84 9.90 8.65
C LEU A 149 6.32 10.48 9.97
N GLU A 150 5.14 10.07 10.42
CA GLU A 150 4.58 10.47 11.73
C GLU A 150 5.51 10.01 12.86
N MET A 151 6.00 8.77 12.84
CA MET A 151 6.97 8.29 13.83
C MET A 151 8.28 9.09 13.83
N VAL A 152 8.79 9.45 12.65
CA VAL A 152 9.99 10.29 12.53
C VAL A 152 9.73 11.70 13.05
N GLN A 153 8.54 12.26 12.77
CA GLN A 153 8.15 13.57 13.29
C GLN A 153 8.07 13.56 14.82
N GLU A 154 7.40 12.57 15.41
CA GLU A 154 7.28 12.42 16.86
C GLU A 154 8.66 12.32 17.53
N GLU A 155 9.57 11.55 16.92
CA GLU A 155 10.94 11.42 17.39
C GLU A 155 11.72 12.73 17.30
N LEU A 156 11.58 13.48 16.19
CA LEU A 156 12.18 14.80 16.05
C LEU A 156 11.63 15.80 17.07
N GLU A 157 10.31 15.83 17.27
CA GLU A 157 9.68 16.69 18.28
C GLU A 157 10.16 16.34 19.69
N ARG A 158 10.28 15.04 20.00
CA ARG A 158 10.85 14.56 21.26
C ARG A 158 12.30 15.02 21.43
N MET A 159 13.12 14.92 20.39
CA MET A 159 14.50 15.41 20.42
C MET A 159 14.57 16.93 20.62
N ILE A 160 13.74 17.70 19.91
CA ILE A 160 13.70 19.16 20.04
C ILE A 160 13.31 19.57 21.47
N LYS A 161 12.40 18.84 22.12
CA LYS A 161 12.01 19.07 23.52
C LYS A 161 13.21 18.98 24.46
N HIS A 162 14.10 17.99 24.30
CA HIS A 162 15.33 17.88 25.09
C HIS A 162 16.23 19.10 24.92
N PHE A 163 16.52 19.49 23.68
CA PHE A 163 17.34 20.69 23.42
C PHE A 163 16.70 21.97 23.99
N THR A 164 15.39 22.11 23.84
CA THR A 164 14.62 23.24 24.39
C THR A 164 14.71 23.25 25.92
N ARG A 165 14.58 22.08 26.55
CA ARG A 165 14.68 21.93 28.01
C ARG A 165 16.06 22.34 28.51
N ILE A 166 17.13 21.95 27.81
CA ILE A 166 18.49 22.37 28.13
C ILE A 166 18.62 23.90 28.09
N GLU A 167 17.99 24.59 27.13
CA GLU A 167 18.04 26.06 27.07
C GLU A 167 17.32 26.70 28.26
N VAL A 168 16.17 26.14 28.65
CA VAL A 168 15.41 26.60 29.81
C VAL A 168 16.24 26.42 31.08
N LEU A 169 16.82 25.24 31.28
CA LEU A 169 17.69 24.95 32.42
C LEU A 169 18.95 25.84 32.45
N THR A 170 19.52 26.12 31.28
CA THR A 170 20.66 27.03 31.15
C THR A 170 20.30 28.43 31.64
N ARG A 171 19.15 28.96 31.19
CA ARG A 171 18.63 30.27 31.62
C ARG A 171 18.25 30.29 33.10
N GLU A 172 17.67 29.21 33.62
CA GLU A 172 17.33 29.08 35.03
C GLU A 172 18.60 29.11 35.91
N ALA A 173 19.67 28.42 35.48
CA ALA A 173 20.96 28.42 36.16
C ALA A 173 21.74 29.75 36.03
N GLU A 174 21.42 30.57 35.04
CA GLU A 174 21.95 31.92 34.84
C GLU A 174 21.23 32.99 35.67
N ASN A 175 20.10 32.64 36.27
CA ASN A 175 19.32 33.60 37.03
C ASN A 175 20.09 34.05 38.28
N PRO A 176 20.36 35.36 38.46
CA PRO A 176 21.10 35.86 39.63
C PRO A 176 20.34 35.68 40.96
N VAL A 177 19.02 35.42 40.90
CA VAL A 177 18.17 35.16 42.07
C VAL A 177 18.04 33.65 42.36
N LEU A 178 18.79 32.80 41.64
CA LEU A 178 18.81 31.38 41.89
C LEU A 178 19.24 31.10 43.35
N SER A 179 18.43 30.33 44.07
CA SER A 179 18.66 29.99 45.47
C SER A 179 18.58 28.49 45.67
N ALA A 180 19.59 27.92 46.31
CA ALA A 180 19.62 26.52 46.71
C ALA A 180 18.51 26.14 47.72
N ASN A 181 17.93 27.14 48.38
CA ASN A 181 16.82 26.94 49.33
C ASN A 181 15.46 26.88 48.62
N SER A 182 15.40 27.11 47.31
CA SER A 182 14.17 27.03 46.53
C SER A 182 13.69 25.58 46.38
N THR A 183 12.38 25.35 46.50
CA THR A 183 11.76 24.03 46.29
C THR A 183 11.96 23.49 44.87
N ARG A 184 12.14 24.38 43.89
CA ARG A 184 12.41 24.03 42.49
C ARG A 184 13.83 23.49 42.28
N TYR A 185 14.76 23.89 43.14
CA TYR A 185 16.19 23.66 42.96
C TYR A 185 16.58 22.19 42.80
N PRO A 186 16.10 21.24 43.64
CA PRO A 186 16.44 19.83 43.48
C PRO A 186 15.92 19.26 42.17
N SER A 187 14.70 19.60 41.76
CA SER A 187 14.13 19.13 40.49
C SER A 187 14.86 19.67 39.27
N MET A 188 15.35 20.91 39.32
CA MET A 188 16.18 21.49 38.26
C MET A 188 17.49 20.70 38.10
N LEU A 189 18.17 20.36 39.20
CA LEU A 189 19.40 19.56 39.16
C LEU A 189 19.15 18.15 38.59
N GLN A 190 18.04 17.51 38.97
CA GLN A 190 17.66 16.21 38.44
C GLN A 190 17.45 16.26 36.93
N GLU A 191 16.70 17.25 36.44
CA GLU A 191 16.46 17.41 35.01
C GLU A 191 17.75 17.72 34.24
N MET A 192 18.67 18.49 34.82
CA MET A 192 19.99 18.69 34.22
C MET A 192 20.75 17.38 34.03
N GLU A 193 20.67 16.47 35.00
CA GLU A 193 21.29 15.15 34.90
C GLU A 193 20.60 14.28 33.83
N GLU A 194 19.27 14.28 33.80
CA GLU A 194 18.48 13.55 32.79
C GLU A 194 18.82 14.01 31.37
N GLU A 195 18.91 15.32 31.15
CA GLU A 195 19.30 15.89 29.85
C GLU A 195 20.77 15.61 29.51
N MET A 196 21.67 15.59 30.50
CA MET A 196 23.07 15.21 30.28
C MET A 196 23.18 13.73 29.86
N GLN A 197 22.38 12.86 30.47
CA GLN A 197 22.31 11.45 30.09
C GLN A 197 21.76 11.27 28.67
N PHE A 198 20.74 12.06 28.29
CA PHE A 198 20.22 12.07 26.92
C PHE A 198 21.31 12.43 25.89
N LEU A 199 22.07 13.50 26.13
CA LEU A 199 23.17 13.91 25.25
C LEU A 199 24.27 12.86 25.15
N SER A 200 24.60 12.21 26.27
CA SER A 200 25.62 11.15 26.34
C SER A 200 25.22 9.91 25.56
N ARG A 201 23.93 9.55 25.56
CA ARG A 201 23.39 8.45 24.74
C ARG A 201 23.35 8.78 23.25
N ASN A 202 23.36 10.07 22.90
CA ASN A 202 23.25 10.53 21.52
C ASN A 202 24.42 11.45 21.11
N PRO A 203 25.65 10.92 21.04
CA PRO A 203 26.85 11.71 20.74
C PRO A 203 26.94 12.12 19.27
N ASN A 204 26.16 11.48 18.39
CA ASN A 204 26.25 11.65 16.94
C ASN A 204 25.54 12.92 16.42
N PHE A 205 24.75 13.62 17.25
CA PHE A 205 24.17 14.88 16.81
C PHE A 205 25.24 15.95 16.69
N LEU A 206 25.23 16.68 15.56
CA LEU A 206 26.12 17.81 15.30
C LEU A 206 26.11 18.82 16.47
N SER A 207 24.94 19.05 17.05
CA SER A 207 24.75 19.99 18.15
C SER A 207 25.04 19.40 19.55
N SER A 208 25.15 18.07 19.69
CA SER A 208 25.20 17.40 21.01
C SER A 208 26.34 17.95 21.87
N LYS A 209 27.54 18.07 21.30
CA LYS A 209 28.72 18.58 22.02
C LYS A 209 28.53 20.00 22.55
N VAL A 210 27.97 20.89 21.73
CA VAL A 210 27.74 22.29 22.12
C VAL A 210 26.76 22.38 23.28
N TYR A 211 25.64 21.66 23.18
CA TYR A 211 24.64 21.62 24.25
C TYR A 211 25.18 20.94 25.52
N ALA A 212 26.01 19.91 25.40
CA ALA A 212 26.64 19.24 26.54
C ALA A 212 27.58 20.19 27.28
N THR A 213 28.44 20.92 26.57
CA THR A 213 29.31 21.93 27.19
C THR A 213 28.50 23.02 27.87
N ARG A 214 27.44 23.52 27.24
CA ARG A 214 26.57 24.55 27.82
C ARG A 214 25.90 24.05 29.11
N LEU A 215 25.34 22.85 29.07
CA LEU A 215 24.69 22.23 30.23
C LEU A 215 25.68 21.96 31.36
N ALA A 216 26.91 21.51 31.06
CA ALA A 216 27.95 21.29 32.06
C ALA A 216 28.35 22.60 32.79
N LEU A 217 28.45 23.71 32.05
CA LEU A 217 28.69 25.02 32.66
C LEU A 217 27.53 25.46 33.55
N SER A 218 26.29 25.23 33.12
CA SER A 218 25.10 25.51 33.93
C SER A 218 25.05 24.64 35.20
N GLN A 219 25.38 23.35 35.11
CA GLN A 219 25.51 22.47 36.27
C GLN A 219 26.60 22.98 37.23
N GLN A 220 27.76 23.41 36.71
CA GLN A 220 28.83 23.97 37.53
C GLN A 220 28.37 25.20 38.31
N ARG A 221 27.63 26.12 37.67
CA ARG A 221 27.05 27.30 38.34
C ARG A 221 26.07 26.91 39.43
N ALA A 222 25.18 25.95 39.15
CA ALA A 222 24.26 25.45 40.15
C ALA A 222 25.03 24.81 41.34
N PHE A 223 26.03 23.98 41.10
CA PHE A 223 26.84 23.45 42.21
C PHE A 223 27.56 24.52 43.01
N GLN A 224 27.97 25.62 42.39
CA GLN A 224 28.54 26.76 43.11
C GLN A 224 27.50 27.46 44.00
N CYS A 225 26.29 27.72 43.48
CA CYS A 225 25.19 28.27 44.28
C CYS A 225 24.86 27.40 45.51
N LEU A 226 24.86 26.08 45.34
CA LEU A 226 24.66 25.15 46.45
C LEU A 226 25.81 25.22 47.48
N LYS A 227 27.06 25.26 47.02
CA LYS A 227 28.23 25.42 47.90
C LYS A 227 28.15 26.72 48.69
N ASP A 228 27.83 27.83 48.03
CA ASP A 228 27.74 29.14 48.66
C ASP A 228 26.64 29.17 49.72
N ALA A 229 25.48 28.58 49.44
CA ALA A 229 24.39 28.45 50.41
C ALA A 229 24.77 27.61 51.64
N ILE A 230 25.50 26.51 51.45
CA ILE A 230 26.01 25.68 52.55
C ILE A 230 27.01 26.48 53.41
N VAL A 231 27.97 27.16 52.77
CA VAL A 231 28.97 27.99 53.48
C VAL A 231 28.29 29.11 54.26
N GLU A 232 27.30 29.78 53.67
CA GLU A 232 26.54 30.84 54.33
C GLU A 232 25.71 30.29 55.51
N SER A 233 25.07 29.14 55.35
CA SER A 233 24.33 28.48 56.44
C SER A 233 25.25 28.14 57.62
N VAL A 234 26.42 27.59 57.35
CA VAL A 234 27.43 27.26 58.39
C VAL A 234 27.95 28.54 59.05
N ARG A 235 28.26 29.59 58.29
CA ARG A 235 28.72 30.88 58.83
C ARG A 235 27.65 31.53 59.71
N SER A 236 26.39 31.51 59.26
CA SER A 236 25.25 32.01 60.04
C SER A 236 25.12 31.23 61.34
N ALA A 237 25.18 29.89 61.31
CA ALA A 237 25.12 29.06 62.51
C ALA A 237 26.28 29.35 63.48
N GLN A 238 27.50 29.54 62.97
CA GLN A 238 28.67 29.92 63.78
C GLN A 238 28.51 31.32 64.42
N SER A 239 27.95 32.29 63.70
CA SER A 239 27.73 33.63 64.25
C SER A 239 26.74 33.62 65.43
N VAL A 240 25.71 32.77 65.36
CA VAL A 240 24.72 32.60 66.44
C VAL A 240 25.35 31.93 67.68
N THR A 241 26.23 30.94 67.49
CA THR A 241 26.90 30.26 68.61
C THR A 241 28.01 31.08 69.27
N VAL A 242 28.67 31.98 68.53
CA VAL A 242 29.68 32.90 69.09
C VAL A 242 29.01 34.12 69.76
N GLY A 243 27.87 34.59 69.24
CA GLY A 243 27.10 35.70 69.83
C GLY A 243 26.29 35.30 71.07
N SER A 244 25.88 34.04 71.18
CA SER A 244 25.32 33.46 72.41
C SER A 244 26.47 32.95 73.27
N GLY A 245 27.00 33.77 74.18
CA GLY A 245 28.17 33.47 75.01
C GLY A 245 28.06 32.24 75.91
N CYS A 246 28.05 31.04 75.33
CA CYS A 246 28.23 29.78 76.02
C CYS A 246 29.72 29.45 76.06
N ILE A 247 30.42 30.08 77.01
CA ILE A 247 31.73 29.61 77.48
C ILE A 247 31.57 28.12 77.84
N PRO A 248 32.33 27.17 77.27
CA PRO A 248 32.42 25.84 77.83
C PRO A 248 33.26 25.93 79.11
N ARG A 249 32.63 26.39 80.19
CA ARG A 249 33.19 26.33 81.53
C ARG A 249 32.89 24.93 82.05
N CYS A 250 33.83 24.01 81.89
CA CYS A 250 34.10 22.88 82.79
C CYS A 250 35.10 21.88 82.18
N VAL A 251 36.35 22.29 81.94
CA VAL A 251 37.50 21.40 82.13
C VAL A 251 38.65 22.29 82.58
N LEU A 252 38.86 22.41 83.91
CA LEU A 252 40.14 22.78 84.54
C LEU A 252 39.91 22.93 86.06
N SER A 253 39.98 21.80 86.76
CA SER A 253 40.60 21.75 88.09
C SER A 253 41.15 20.33 88.29
N ALA A 254 42.37 20.15 87.81
CA ALA A 254 43.20 19.00 88.13
C ALA A 254 43.62 19.06 89.61
N THR A 255 43.56 17.91 90.26
CA THR A 255 44.58 17.37 91.18
C THR A 255 45.26 18.34 92.17
N ALA A 256 44.87 18.28 93.45
CA ALA A 256 45.78 18.42 94.60
C ALA A 256 45.09 17.97 95.91
N GLY A 257 45.67 16.97 96.59
CA GLY A 257 45.53 16.73 98.04
C GLY A 257 44.24 16.05 98.53
N ASP A 258 44.29 14.77 98.88
CA ASP A 258 44.69 14.41 100.25
C ASP A 258 44.70 12.90 100.51
N PHE A 259 45.88 12.47 100.94
CA PHE A 259 46.18 11.17 101.52
C PHE A 259 45.84 11.24 103.02
N GLN A 260 45.36 10.13 103.58
CA GLN A 260 45.06 9.87 105.01
C GLN A 260 43.77 10.46 105.64
N ARG A 261 42.77 9.58 105.85
CA ARG A 261 42.41 9.14 107.21
C ARG A 261 41.45 7.95 107.23
N ARG A 262 41.94 6.88 107.90
CA ARG A 262 41.25 5.97 108.85
C ARG A 262 39.99 5.24 108.35
N ARG A 263 40.05 3.92 108.17
CA ARG A 263 39.89 2.85 109.21
C ARG A 263 38.51 2.82 109.88
N LYS A 264 37.96 1.59 109.93
CA LYS A 264 36.69 1.06 110.50
C LYS A 264 35.54 1.08 109.49
N HIS A 265 34.80 0.01 109.20
CA HIS A 265 34.56 -1.32 109.79
C HIS A 265 34.12 -2.21 108.62
N ARG A 266 34.74 -3.34 108.25
CA ARG A 266 34.60 -4.73 108.77
C ARG A 266 33.21 -5.11 109.32
N GLY A 267 32.54 -6.02 108.60
CA GLY A 267 31.36 -6.82 109.02
C GLY A 267 30.51 -7.15 107.79
N SER A 268 30.69 -8.27 107.07
CA SER A 268 30.43 -9.70 107.42
C SER A 268 28.95 -10.09 107.32
N CYS A 269 28.70 -11.17 106.54
CA CYS A 269 27.47 -11.98 106.45
C CYS A 269 26.28 -11.27 105.78
N THR A 270 25.52 -11.85 104.84
CA THR A 270 25.31 -13.22 104.34
C THR A 270 24.62 -13.08 102.99
#